data_AF-A0A6C0KED5-F1
#
_entry.id   AF-A0A6C0KED5-F1
#
_cell.length_a   1.000
_cell.length_b   1.000
_cell.length_c   1.000
_cell.angle_alpha   90.00
_cell.angle_beta   90.00
_cell.angle_gamma   90.00
#
_symmetry.space_group_name_H-M   'P 1'
#
loop_
_entity.id
_entity.type
_entity.pdbx_description
1 polymer ?
#
loop_
_entity_poly.entity_id
_entity_poly.type
_entity_poly.pdbx_seq_one_letter_code
_entity_poly.pdbx_strand_id
1 'polypeptide(L)'
;MLQILNWEYRKPIIKKCVKAICNLLTTIFGGNADIAGWFVVYFLHNMPYTLLMYRILLYKVEKWVIGFFILTLVLHFLFRGCICFRLERELFQDKTWYGPYGVMEFVGIEVNTPNVIKFFNIWATFIVAVISCKFIYQNYFNIQ
;
A
#
# COMPACT_ATOMS: atom_id res chain seq x y z
N MET A 1 -2.98 -24.01 15.80
CA MET A 1 -2.87 -22.94 14.79
C MET A 1 -2.85 -21.61 15.53
N LEU A 2 -1.85 -20.75 15.33
CA LEU A 2 -1.78 -19.45 16.02
C LEU A 2 -3.06 -18.65 15.73
N GLN A 3 -3.82 -18.25 16.75
CA GLN A 3 -5.09 -17.52 16.60
C GLN A 3 -4.94 -16.24 15.76
N ILE A 4 -3.74 -15.64 15.78
CA ILE A 4 -3.39 -14.48 14.96
C ILE A 4 -3.43 -14.74 13.45
N LEU A 5 -3.39 -16.00 12.99
CA LEU A 5 -3.55 -16.34 11.58
C LEU A 5 -5.04 -16.47 11.18
N ASN A 6 -5.94 -16.66 12.13
CA ASN A 6 -7.38 -16.75 11.86
C ASN A 6 -7.94 -15.38 11.46
N TRP A 7 -8.64 -15.33 10.33
CA TRP A 7 -9.25 -14.09 9.82
C TRP A 7 -10.40 -13.61 10.69
N GLU A 8 -11.30 -14.51 11.12
CA GLU A 8 -12.47 -14.14 11.92
C GLU A 8 -12.06 -13.57 13.27
N TYR A 9 -10.95 -14.04 13.83
CA TYR A 9 -10.36 -13.48 15.04
C TYR A 9 -9.79 -12.07 14.83
N ARG A 10 -9.04 -11.85 13.74
CA ARG A 10 -8.36 -10.56 13.48
C ARG A 10 -9.29 -9.45 13.02
N LYS A 11 -10.32 -9.78 12.25
CA LYS A 11 -11.25 -8.83 11.63
C LYS A 11 -11.79 -7.77 12.59
N PRO A 12 -12.33 -8.09 13.79
CA PRO A 12 -12.80 -7.07 14.73
C PRO A 12 -11.67 -6.19 15.28
N ILE A 13 -10.47 -6.75 15.49
CA ILE A 13 -9.28 -6.01 15.97
C ILE A 13 -8.86 -5.00 14.91
N ILE A 14 -8.70 -5.45 13.67
CA ILE A 14 -8.35 -4.59 12.52
C ILE A 14 -9.37 -3.45 12.38
N LYS A 15 -10.67 -3.76 12.48
CA LYS A 15 -11.72 -2.73 12.39
C LYS A 15 -11.59 -1.67 13.49
N LYS A 16 -11.30 -2.09 14.73
CA LYS A 16 -11.04 -1.16 15.85
C LYS A 16 -9.80 -0.30 15.59
N CYS A 17 -8.70 -0.90 15.12
CA CYS A 17 -7.46 -0.19 14.80
C CYS A 17 -7.66 0.84 13.68
N VAL A 18 -8.29 0.44 12.57
CA VAL A 18 -8.61 1.32 11.44
C VAL A 18 -9.45 2.51 11.93
N LYS A 19 -10.53 2.25 12.68
CA LYS A 19 -11.39 3.31 13.21
C LYS A 19 -10.64 4.26 14.15
N ALA A 20 -9.76 3.73 15.02
CA ALA A 20 -8.95 4.56 15.90
C ALA A 20 -8.00 5.48 15.12
N ILE A 21 -7.34 4.96 14.09
CA ILE A 21 -6.45 5.75 13.23
C ILE A 21 -7.24 6.80 12.44
N CYS A 22 -8.40 6.44 11.86
CA CYS A 22 -9.25 7.38 11.13
C CYS A 22 -9.75 8.51 12.04
N ASN A 23 -10.17 8.19 13.27
CA ASN A 23 -10.59 9.20 14.24
C ASN A 23 -9.44 10.16 14.60
N LEU A 24 -8.23 9.63 14.81
CA LEU A 24 -7.05 10.43 15.09
C LEU A 24 -6.73 11.37 13.91
N LEU A 25 -6.66 10.83 12.69
CA LEU A 25 -6.38 11.61 11.49
C LEU A 25 -7.43 12.70 11.28
N THR A 26 -8.71 12.35 11.39
CA THR A 26 -9.81 13.31 11.27
C THR A 26 -9.70 14.42 12.31
N THR A 27 -9.29 14.09 13.55
CA THR A 27 -9.04 15.09 14.61
C THR A 27 -7.88 16.02 14.25
N ILE A 28 -6.77 15.48 13.73
CA ILE A 28 -5.61 16.27 13.29
C ILE A 28 -6.00 17.25 12.18
N PHE A 29 -6.87 16.82 11.25
CA PHE A 29 -7.35 17.64 10.13
C PHE A 29 -8.65 18.41 10.46
N GLY A 30 -8.85 18.80 11.73
CA GLY A 30 -9.91 19.72 12.13
C GLY A 30 -11.34 19.19 11.92
N GLY A 31 -11.52 17.87 11.97
CA GLY A 31 -12.81 17.21 11.75
C GLY A 31 -13.09 16.89 10.27
N ASN A 32 -12.19 17.22 9.34
CA ASN A 32 -12.41 16.99 7.91
C ASN A 32 -11.88 15.61 7.47
N ALA A 33 -12.79 14.65 7.31
CA ALA A 33 -12.46 13.29 6.90
C ALA A 33 -11.91 13.20 5.47
N ASP A 34 -12.35 14.06 4.54
CA ASP A 34 -11.87 14.07 3.15
C ASP A 34 -10.41 14.52 3.07
N ILE A 35 -10.05 15.59 3.78
CA ILE A 35 -8.65 16.06 3.86
C ILE A 35 -7.77 14.98 4.49
N ALA A 36 -8.23 14.34 5.57
CA ALA A 36 -7.56 13.21 6.18
C ALA A 36 -7.39 12.03 5.19
N GLY A 37 -8.42 11.73 4.40
CA GLY A 37 -8.39 10.72 3.35
C GLY A 37 -7.31 11.01 2.30
N TRP A 38 -7.30 12.22 1.76
CA TRP A 38 -6.29 12.65 0.77
C TRP A 38 -4.88 12.66 1.34
N PHE A 39 -4.72 13.00 2.62
CA PHE A 39 -3.44 12.88 3.30
C PHE A 39 -2.94 11.43 3.31
N VAL A 40 -3.81 10.46 3.62
CA VAL A 40 -3.46 9.03 3.56
C VAL A 40 -3.06 8.64 2.13
N VAL A 41 -3.87 9.00 1.13
CA VAL A 41 -3.63 8.67 -0.29
C VAL A 41 -2.25 9.17 -0.74
N TYR A 42 -1.93 10.43 -0.50
CA TYR A 42 -0.69 11.01 -1.00
C TYR A 42 0.52 10.68 -0.15
N PHE A 43 0.45 10.91 1.16
CA PHE A 43 1.64 10.89 2.03
C PHE A 43 1.91 9.54 2.68
N LEU A 44 0.86 8.75 2.97
CA LEU A 44 1.04 7.44 3.61
C LEU A 44 1.02 6.29 2.61
N HIS A 45 0.32 6.46 1.50
CA HIS A 45 0.22 5.44 0.46
C HIS A 45 1.17 5.73 -0.69
N ASN A 46 0.89 6.71 -1.55
CA ASN A 46 1.61 6.86 -2.82
C ASN A 46 3.08 7.30 -2.64
N MET A 47 3.34 8.34 -1.86
CA MET A 47 4.69 8.91 -1.72
C MET A 47 5.73 7.90 -1.21
N PRO A 48 5.48 7.10 -0.15
CA PRO A 48 6.44 6.09 0.30
C PRO A 48 6.76 5.04 -0.77
N TYR A 49 5.76 4.53 -1.50
CA TYR A 49 6.01 3.55 -2.56
C TYR A 49 6.72 4.17 -3.77
N THR A 50 6.40 5.42 -4.12
CA THR A 50 7.10 6.14 -5.19
C THR A 50 8.57 6.39 -4.83
N LEU A 51 8.86 6.87 -3.61
CA LEU A 51 10.24 7.07 -3.13
C LEU A 51 11.02 5.76 -3.09
N LEU A 52 10.40 4.68 -2.62
CA LEU A 52 11.00 3.34 -2.60
C LEU A 52 11.31 2.86 -4.02
N MET A 53 10.40 3.08 -4.97
CA MET A 53 10.60 2.74 -6.38
C MET A 53 11.75 3.52 -6.99
N TYR A 54 11.80 4.85 -6.81
CA TYR A 54 12.91 5.68 -7.27
C TYR A 54 14.23 5.22 -6.65
N ARG A 55 14.25 4.90 -5.36
CA ARG A 55 15.44 4.39 -4.67
C ARG A 55 15.92 3.08 -5.29
N ILE A 56 14.99 2.14 -5.49
CA ILE A 56 15.25 0.87 -6.15
C ILE A 56 15.78 1.06 -7.56
N LEU A 57 15.24 1.97 -8.36
CA LEU A 57 15.62 2.11 -9.77
C LEU A 57 16.97 2.81 -9.93
N LEU A 58 17.24 3.85 -9.13
CA LEU A 58 18.40 4.71 -9.30
C LEU A 58 19.61 4.32 -8.46
N TYR A 59 19.40 3.65 -7.31
CA TYR A 59 20.48 3.39 -6.35
C TYR A 59 20.66 1.89 -6.06
N LYS A 60 21.67 1.55 -5.26
CA LYS A 60 21.86 0.19 -4.74
C LYS A 60 20.72 -0.20 -3.81
N VAL A 61 20.24 -1.43 -3.95
CA VAL A 61 19.19 -1.96 -3.08
C VAL A 61 19.79 -2.24 -1.70
N GLU A 62 19.51 -1.35 -0.75
CA GLU A 62 19.99 -1.45 0.64
C GLU A 62 19.11 -2.42 1.45
N LYS A 63 19.66 -2.98 2.54
CA LYS A 63 18.94 -3.97 3.38
C LYS A 63 17.63 -3.42 3.96
N TRP A 64 17.56 -2.13 4.27
CA TRP A 64 16.34 -1.50 4.80
C TRP A 64 15.21 -1.46 3.75
N VAL A 65 15.53 -1.35 2.46
CA VAL A 65 14.55 -1.41 1.36
C VAL A 65 13.89 -2.79 1.36
N ILE A 66 14.69 -3.85 1.48
CA ILE A 66 14.19 -5.23 1.59
C ILE A 66 13.34 -5.40 2.85
N GLY A 67 13.81 -4.88 3.98
CA GLY A 67 13.06 -4.88 5.24
C GLY A 67 11.69 -4.20 5.12
N PHE A 68 11.60 -3.08 4.40
CA PHE A 68 10.34 -2.39 4.13
C PHE A 68 9.37 -3.25 3.29
N PHE A 69 9.86 -3.96 2.27
CA PHE A 69 9.03 -4.89 1.49
C PHE A 69 8.52 -6.05 2.32
N ILE A 70 9.37 -6.65 3.16
CA ILE A 70 8.98 -7.72 4.08
C ILE A 70 7.92 -7.22 5.05
N LEU A 71 8.12 -6.05 5.66
CA LEU A 71 7.14 -5.43 6.55
C LEU A 71 5.81 -5.21 5.84
N THR A 72 5.84 -4.63 4.64
CA THR A 72 4.63 -4.40 3.82
C THR A 72 3.91 -5.72 3.52
N LEU A 73 4.64 -6.77 3.18
CA LEU A 73 4.07 -8.10 2.91
C LEU A 73 3.45 -8.72 4.17
N VAL A 74 4.12 -8.63 5.31
CA VAL A 74 3.60 -9.09 6.61
C VAL A 74 2.33 -8.32 6.97
N LEU A 75 2.33 -6.99 6.84
CA LEU A 75 1.14 -6.17 7.04
C LEU A 75 0.03 -6.57 6.05
N HIS A 76 0.35 -6.80 4.78
CA HIS A 76 -0.62 -7.23 3.79
C HIS A 76 -1.30 -8.55 4.20
N PHE A 77 -0.54 -9.54 4.67
CA PHE A 77 -1.09 -10.79 5.20
C PHE A 77 -1.88 -10.60 6.49
N LEU A 78 -1.38 -9.76 7.41
CA LEU A 78 -2.03 -9.48 8.70
C LEU A 78 -3.36 -8.77 8.51
N PHE A 79 -3.43 -7.82 7.58
CA PHE A 79 -4.60 -6.99 7.33
C PHE A 79 -5.46 -7.52 6.17
N ARG A 80 -5.10 -8.61 5.47
CA ARG A 80 -5.71 -9.02 4.18
C ARG A 80 -5.84 -7.82 3.22
N GLY A 81 -4.71 -7.19 2.89
CA GLY A 81 -4.64 -5.99 2.08
C GLY A 81 -3.77 -4.88 2.69
N CYS A 82 -3.51 -3.82 1.94
CA CYS A 82 -2.81 -2.64 2.45
C CYS A 82 -3.63 -1.96 3.55
N ILE A 83 -3.00 -1.57 4.65
CA ILE A 83 -3.68 -0.82 5.71
C ILE A 83 -4.10 0.58 5.22
N CYS A 84 -3.30 1.23 4.38
CA CYS A 84 -3.63 2.53 3.80
C CYS A 84 -4.95 2.47 3.02
N PHE A 85 -5.18 1.41 2.25
CA PHE A 85 -6.48 1.19 1.58
C PHE A 85 -7.66 1.12 2.53
N ARG A 86 -7.48 0.46 3.68
CA ARG A 86 -8.56 0.33 4.66
C ARG A 86 -8.87 1.68 5.30
N LEU A 87 -7.85 2.50 5.54
CA LEU A 87 -7.99 3.86 6.06
C LEU A 87 -8.70 4.75 5.03
N GLU A 88 -8.29 4.71 3.76
CA GLU A 88 -8.90 5.48 2.67
C GLU A 88 -10.40 5.17 2.55
N ARG A 89 -10.76 3.88 2.48
CA ARG A 89 -12.17 3.43 2.40
C ARG A 89 -13.01 3.89 3.59
N GLU A 90 -12.42 3.89 4.78
CA GLU A 90 -13.12 4.34 6.00
C GLU A 90 -13.23 5.87 6.05
N LEU A 91 -12.22 6.62 5.59
CA LEU A 91 -12.23 8.09 5.60
C LEU A 91 -13.16 8.67 4.54
N PHE A 92 -13.13 8.13 3.31
CA PHE A 92 -14.02 8.56 2.23
C PHE A 92 -15.43 7.95 2.33
N GLN A 93 -15.68 7.07 3.31
CA GLN A 93 -16.90 6.27 3.42
C GLN A 93 -17.25 5.46 2.16
N ASP A 94 -16.26 5.22 1.30
CA ASP A 94 -16.44 4.52 0.04
C ASP A 94 -15.93 3.08 0.13
N LYS A 95 -16.86 2.14 -0.08
CA LYS A 95 -16.54 0.71 -0.13
C LYS A 95 -16.14 0.27 -1.53
N THR A 96 -16.35 1.07 -2.56
CA THR A 96 -15.93 0.81 -3.94
C THR A 96 -14.54 1.33 -4.25
N TRP A 97 -13.90 2.04 -3.33
CA TRP A 97 -12.51 2.42 -3.48
C TRP A 97 -11.57 1.20 -3.42
N TYR A 98 -10.86 0.95 -4.51
CA TYR A 98 -10.08 -0.28 -4.74
C TYR A 98 -8.62 -0.06 -5.15
N GLY A 99 -8.10 1.17 -5.13
CA GLY A 99 -6.76 1.40 -5.66
C GLY A 99 -6.13 2.74 -5.30
N PRO A 100 -4.79 2.87 -5.36
CA PRO A 100 -4.10 4.15 -5.18
C PRO A 100 -4.43 5.09 -6.35
N TYR A 101 -5.16 4.52 -7.32
CA TYR A 101 -5.86 5.05 -8.47
C TYR A 101 -7.08 5.88 -8.14
N GLY A 102 -7.27 6.30 -6.89
CA GLY A 102 -8.15 7.41 -6.57
C GLY A 102 -7.95 8.64 -7.44
N VAL A 103 -6.69 8.91 -7.80
CA VAL A 103 -6.34 9.94 -8.77
C VAL A 103 -6.87 9.62 -10.17
N MET A 104 -6.91 8.34 -10.56
CA MET A 104 -7.46 7.89 -11.84
C MET A 104 -8.99 7.96 -11.86
N GLU A 105 -9.67 7.56 -10.77
CA GLU A 105 -11.12 7.78 -10.62
C GLU A 105 -11.46 9.27 -10.61
N PHE A 106 -10.63 10.10 -9.97
CA PHE A 106 -10.77 11.56 -9.99
C PHE A 106 -10.71 12.16 -11.40
N VAL A 107 -9.97 11.53 -12.34
CA VAL A 107 -9.96 11.92 -13.76
C VAL A 107 -10.93 11.10 -14.63
N GLY A 108 -11.86 10.36 -14.01
CA GLY A 108 -12.97 9.67 -14.69
C GLY A 108 -12.65 8.26 -15.23
N ILE A 109 -11.59 7.62 -14.77
CA ILE A 109 -11.24 6.24 -15.18
C ILE A 109 -11.87 5.24 -14.19
N GLU A 110 -12.63 4.27 -14.70
CA GLU A 110 -13.20 3.19 -13.89
C GLU A 110 -12.12 2.14 -13.55
N VAL A 111 -11.65 2.14 -12.31
CA VAL A 111 -10.49 1.32 -11.85
C VAL A 111 -10.87 -0.10 -11.40
N ASN A 112 -12.17 -0.39 -11.27
CA ASN A 112 -12.70 -1.67 -10.78
C ASN A 112 -13.03 -2.69 -11.86
N THR A 113 -12.50 -2.48 -13.06
CA THR A 113 -12.72 -3.41 -14.16
C THR A 113 -11.75 -4.60 -14.07
N PRO A 114 -12.14 -5.81 -14.52
CA PRO A 114 -11.25 -6.96 -14.59
C PRO A 114 -9.94 -6.68 -15.33
N ASN A 115 -9.98 -5.78 -16.32
CA ASN A 115 -8.81 -5.37 -17.12
C ASN A 115 -7.80 -4.56 -16.29
N VAL A 116 -8.27 -3.61 -15.48
CA VAL A 116 -7.40 -2.80 -14.60
C VAL A 116 -6.77 -3.68 -13.52
N ILE A 117 -7.53 -4.60 -12.94
CA ILE A 117 -7.01 -5.58 -11.97
C ILE A 117 -5.92 -6.47 -12.61
N LYS A 118 -6.17 -6.96 -13.82
CA LYS A 118 -5.19 -7.77 -14.56
C LYS A 118 -3.92 -6.98 -14.89
N PHE A 119 -4.08 -5.73 -15.34
CA PHE A 119 -2.96 -4.82 -15.58
C PHE A 119 -2.13 -4.61 -14.30
N PHE A 120 -2.78 -4.38 -13.16
CA PHE A 120 -2.10 -4.21 -11.88
C PHE A 120 -1.26 -5.43 -11.49
N ASN A 121 -1.81 -6.64 -11.65
CA ASN A 121 -1.08 -7.87 -11.35
C ASN A 121 0.14 -8.05 -12.26
N ILE A 122 0.02 -7.71 -13.55
CA ILE A 122 1.14 -7.72 -14.50
C ILE A 122 2.20 -6.69 -14.08
N TRP A 123 1.78 -5.47 -13.77
CA TRP A 123 2.66 -4.38 -13.36
C TRP A 123 3.41 -4.69 -12.06
N ALA A 124 2.71 -5.22 -11.05
CA ALA A 124 3.31 -5.65 -9.79
C ALA A 124 4.32 -6.79 -10.01
N THR A 125 3.99 -7.77 -10.86
CA THR A 125 4.90 -8.87 -11.23
C THR A 125 6.14 -8.34 -11.94
N PHE A 126 5.96 -7.40 -12.88
CA PHE A 126 7.06 -6.76 -13.59
C PHE A 126 8.00 -6.03 -12.62
N ILE A 127 7.46 -5.26 -11.67
CA ILE A 127 8.26 -4.59 -10.64
C ILE A 127 9.09 -5.58 -9.83
N VAL A 128 8.47 -6.65 -9.35
CA VAL A 128 9.16 -7.68 -8.57
C VAL A 128 10.28 -8.32 -9.38
N ALA A 129 10.04 -8.60 -10.67
CA ALA A 129 11.05 -9.14 -11.57
C ALA A 129 12.23 -8.16 -11.75
N VAL A 130 11.95 -6.88 -12.01
CA VAL A 130 12.98 -5.84 -12.15
C VAL A 130 13.82 -5.70 -10.88
N ILE A 131 13.18 -5.66 -9.71
CA ILE A 131 13.88 -5.59 -8.40
C ILE A 131 14.79 -6.80 -8.22
N SER A 132 14.27 -8.01 -8.50
CA SER A 132 15.01 -9.26 -8.33
C SER A 132 16.22 -9.33 -9.26
N CYS A 133 16.03 -9.01 -10.54
CA CYS A 133 17.11 -8.95 -11.53
C CYS A 133 18.16 -7.91 -11.12
N LYS A 134 17.75 -6.72 -10.69
CA LYS A 134 18.68 -5.68 -10.24
C LYS A 134 19.47 -6.11 -9.00
N PHE A 135 18.81 -6.73 -8.03
CA PHE A 135 19.47 -7.22 -6.82
C PHE A 135 20.49 -8.31 -7.14
N ILE A 136 20.14 -9.29 -7.97
CA ILE A 136 21.07 -10.32 -8.45
C ILE A 136 22.23 -9.66 -9.18
N TYR A 137 21.94 -8.74 -10.11
CA TYR A 137 22.96 -8.05 -10.89
C TYR A 137 23.97 -7.30 -10.00
N GLN A 138 23.48 -6.54 -9.01
CA GLN A 138 24.33 -5.77 -8.10
C GLN A 138 25.20 -6.63 -7.18
N ASN A 139 24.70 -7.78 -6.72
CA ASN A 139 25.44 -8.65 -5.79
C ASN A 139 26.39 -9.61 -6.49
N TYR A 140 26.09 -10.05 -7.71
CA TYR A 140 26.93 -11.00 -8.43
C TYR A 140 27.97 -10.32 -9.35
N PHE A 141 27.68 -9.13 -9.88
CA PHE A 141 28.56 -8.43 -10.82
C PHE A 141 29.30 -7.22 -10.21
N ASN A 142 29.21 -7.02 -8.89
CA ASN A 142 30.08 -6.13 -8.09
C ASN A 142 30.24 -4.68 -8.59
N ILE A 143 29.21 -4.10 -9.19
CA ILE A 143 29.21 -2.67 -9.52
C ILE A 143 28.89 -1.90 -8.23
N GLN A 144 29.87 -1.13 -7.73
CA GLN A 144 29.73 -0.23 -6.59
C GLN A 144 28.83 0.95 -6.94
#